data_AF-A0A6I7LYV4-F1
#
_entry.id   AF-A0A6I7LYV4-F1
#
_cell.length_a   1.000
_cell.length_b   1.000
_cell.length_c   1.000
_cell.angle_alpha   90.00
_cell.angle_beta   90.00
_cell.angle_gamma   90.00
#
_symmetry.space_group_name_H-M   'P 1'
#
loop_
_entity.id
_entity.type
_entity.pdbx_description
1 polymer ?
#
loop_
_entity_poly.entity_id
_entity_poly.type
_entity_poly.pdbx_seq_one_letter_code
_entity_poly.pdbx_strand_id
1 'polypeptide(L)'
;MRTKYLTALLLLSVFWLGTAGALGQISSSSYTVKAGHLIDGGGLSSSSSYNLGGSVPFLPAGVSNSSGFLLKGGVTGAIYGTLAGFSVTYSGDATITLTAGSNYPVQILITSGSGADTSGTFYYRMGGQSSYSTAAMTKGAGQLNYTVPGTQLGIRGMEYYFKIKIGGDSIYIGSSANPYIFVSNLTDDQAQRPSAMPEASYRIVGVPLSFSARQTVVNVFLDDLGAVDKKQWRLGSYANGIVTEYPDAADVTPGRGYWLIARGGKRYGAAGFSMRPNASIGPDRFYRISLDTGWVQIANPLPFNVAWGDIRFDTAGTLVPGHPSEVLNDIAYAYNGSSYASATTIGAWDGVFIHINRPGVRIYFPYSESGTMAPRQLAEQVPYKPSPQAWSVQLSVETNGRIDNGNFAGTAPGANSGLDDYDFFEPPQAPEAPCLAFVLPEGDNGLFRTDIRPATPDGDIWRLKILPGSGRILKVAGMKNIPQDMSGLLELSDGSIIQLKQDISINLPDNVTSGRLLIGTEKFLAGQERQVLPSTYTLFQNYPNPFNPATTIKFALPQNGMVNLEIYNVLGQKVRTLLDEELPAGFHSVTWDGRDGSGQEAATGVYFYRLKAGDFREIKKMLMLK
;
A
#
# COMPACT_ATOMS: atom_id res chain seq x y z
N MET A 1 -29.39 -1.93 35.81
CA MET A 1 -29.69 -0.48 35.66
C MET A 1 -28.45 0.14 35.01
N ARG A 2 -28.23 0.30 33.70
CA ARG A 2 -29.00 0.79 32.52
C ARG A 2 -29.42 2.27 32.58
N THR A 3 -28.59 3.13 31.99
CA THR A 3 -28.94 4.43 31.37
C THR A 3 -27.98 4.58 30.17
N LYS A 4 -28.27 4.07 28.97
CA LYS A 4 -29.06 4.62 27.83
C LYS A 4 -28.71 6.06 27.40
N TYR A 5 -28.04 6.12 26.24
CA TYR A 5 -27.95 7.21 25.26
C TYR A 5 -29.32 7.53 24.62
N LEU A 6 -29.53 8.74 24.07
CA LEU A 6 -29.62 9.08 22.62
C LEU A 6 -30.36 10.43 22.33
N THR A 7 -29.78 11.25 21.43
CA THR A 7 -30.38 12.16 20.38
C THR A 7 -31.41 13.25 20.77
N ALA A 8 -31.60 14.39 20.08
CA ALA A 8 -31.25 14.87 18.74
C ALA A 8 -31.50 16.40 18.60
N LEU A 9 -30.94 16.97 17.52
CA LEU A 9 -31.36 18.09 16.63
C LEU A 9 -32.40 19.14 17.10
N LEU A 10 -32.17 20.42 16.76
CA LEU A 10 -32.99 21.25 15.82
C LEU A 10 -32.40 22.68 15.74
N LEU A 11 -31.96 23.18 14.57
CA LEU A 11 -32.72 23.93 13.54
C LEU A 11 -33.18 25.35 13.96
N LEU A 12 -32.64 26.35 13.25
CA LEU A 12 -33.08 27.75 13.24
C LEU A 12 -34.54 27.89 12.80
N SER A 13 -35.33 28.77 13.45
CA SER A 13 -36.29 29.66 12.77
C SER A 13 -36.88 30.75 13.70
N VAL A 14 -36.63 32.00 13.28
CA VAL A 14 -37.42 33.25 13.29
C VAL A 14 -38.79 33.29 14.00
N PHE A 15 -39.02 34.20 14.96
CA PHE A 15 -39.85 35.43 14.86
C PHE A 15 -40.09 36.13 16.22
N TRP A 16 -40.28 37.45 16.08
CA TRP A 16 -40.59 38.53 17.04
C TRP A 16 -41.78 38.34 18.00
N LEU A 17 -41.66 38.94 19.20
CA LEU A 17 -42.63 39.73 20.01
C LEU A 17 -42.10 39.75 21.45
N GLY A 18 -41.75 40.88 22.06
CA GLY A 18 -42.70 41.82 22.65
C GLY A 18 -42.14 42.32 23.99
N THR A 19 -42.34 43.59 24.26
CA THR A 19 -41.77 44.46 25.31
C THR A 19 -42.00 44.01 26.76
N ALA A 20 -40.99 44.19 27.63
CA ALA A 20 -41.15 44.77 28.97
C ALA A 20 -39.77 45.05 29.59
N GLY A 21 -39.56 46.30 30.04
CA GLY A 21 -38.37 46.69 30.77
C GLY A 21 -38.35 46.13 32.18
N ALA A 22 -37.16 45.72 32.63
CA ALA A 22 -36.79 45.70 34.04
C ALA A 22 -35.26 45.77 34.11
N LEU A 23 -34.76 46.87 34.68
CA LEU A 23 -33.42 46.94 35.24
C LEU A 23 -33.37 45.90 36.37
N GLY A 24 -32.63 44.82 36.14
CA GLY A 24 -32.36 43.79 37.13
C GLY A 24 -30.92 43.31 36.97
N GLN A 25 -30.04 43.73 37.89
CA GLN A 25 -28.75 43.09 38.09
C GLN A 25 -28.95 41.59 38.32
N ILE A 26 -28.39 40.77 37.44
CA ILE A 26 -28.16 39.34 37.72
C ILE A 26 -26.66 39.08 37.58
N SER A 27 -26.12 38.65 38.72
CA SER A 27 -24.82 38.08 39.04
C SER A 27 -23.87 37.73 37.90
N SER A 28 -22.63 38.20 38.06
CA SER A 28 -21.43 37.73 37.40
C SER A 28 -21.38 36.19 37.32
N SER A 29 -21.63 35.66 36.14
CA SER A 29 -21.23 34.31 35.79
C SER A 29 -19.86 34.41 35.13
N SER A 30 -18.83 33.95 35.83
CA SER A 30 -17.48 33.84 35.29
C SER A 30 -17.48 32.76 34.21
N TYR A 31 -17.34 33.15 32.94
CA TYR A 31 -17.06 32.20 31.86
C TYR A 31 -15.55 32.12 31.65
N THR A 32 -14.96 30.98 31.99
CA THR A 32 -13.58 30.67 31.61
C THR A 32 -13.60 30.19 30.17
N VAL A 33 -13.23 31.05 29.22
CA VAL A 33 -12.91 30.59 27.86
C VAL A 33 -11.53 29.93 27.93
N LYS A 34 -11.50 28.60 27.93
CA LYS A 34 -10.26 27.88 27.62
C LYS A 34 -9.94 28.14 26.16
N ALA A 35 -8.75 28.67 25.89
CA ALA A 35 -8.25 28.85 24.53
C ALA A 35 -8.23 27.51 23.80
N GLY A 36 -9.24 27.29 22.98
CA GLY A 36 -9.42 26.08 22.19
C GLY A 36 -10.58 26.30 21.24
N HIS A 37 -10.26 26.27 19.94
CA HIS A 37 -11.20 26.22 18.82
C HIS A 37 -11.94 27.53 18.49
N LEU A 38 -11.30 28.40 17.72
CA LEU A 38 -11.98 29.08 16.62
C LEU A 38 -11.59 28.33 15.34
N ILE A 39 -12.50 27.50 14.83
CA ILE A 39 -12.38 26.84 13.54
C ILE A 39 -12.79 27.89 12.51
N ASP A 40 -11.85 28.33 11.68
CA ASP A 40 -12.18 29.16 10.52
C ASP A 40 -12.69 28.23 9.41
N GLY A 41 -13.94 28.46 9.01
CA GLY A 41 -14.65 27.69 8.01
C GLY A 41 -15.51 28.61 7.17
N GLY A 42 -14.95 29.04 6.04
CA GLY A 42 -15.69 29.43 4.83
C GLY A 42 -16.53 30.71 4.87
N GLY A 43 -16.16 31.67 4.03
CA GLY A 43 -17.10 32.67 3.48
C GLY A 43 -16.64 34.11 3.63
N LEU A 44 -16.28 34.74 2.51
CA LEU A 44 -16.16 36.19 2.38
C LEU A 44 -17.46 36.87 2.85
N SER A 45 -17.42 37.62 3.96
CA SER A 45 -18.25 38.83 4.14
C SER A 45 -17.74 39.71 5.28
N SER A 46 -18.09 40.99 5.16
CA SER A 46 -17.61 42.18 5.84
C SER A 46 -17.66 42.21 7.37
N SER A 47 -16.61 42.81 7.96
CA SER A 47 -16.56 43.57 9.22
C SER A 47 -17.52 43.16 10.35
N SER A 48 -16.99 42.53 11.39
CA SER A 48 -17.60 42.52 12.73
C SER A 48 -16.51 42.67 13.79
N SER A 49 -16.57 43.74 14.57
CA SER A 49 -15.71 43.99 15.74
C SER A 49 -16.41 43.50 17.01
N TYR A 50 -15.69 42.73 17.83
CA TYR A 50 -16.15 42.33 19.17
C TYR A 50 -15.47 43.20 20.23
N ASN A 51 -16.23 43.76 21.18
CA ASN A 51 -15.71 44.47 22.34
C ASN A 51 -15.64 43.50 23.54
N LEU A 52 -14.45 43.30 24.10
CA LEU A 52 -14.23 42.62 25.38
C LEU A 52 -13.96 43.67 26.47
N GLY A 53 -14.93 43.89 27.36
CA GLY A 53 -14.78 44.72 28.55
C GLY A 53 -14.57 43.87 29.79
N GLY A 54 -13.46 44.04 30.49
CA GLY A 54 -13.18 43.40 31.78
C GLY A 54 -12.14 44.16 32.59
N SER A 55 -12.47 44.45 33.85
CA SER A 55 -11.68 45.23 34.80
C SER A 55 -10.45 44.47 35.32
N VAL A 56 -9.30 45.12 35.38
CA VAL A 56 -8.05 44.57 35.95
C VAL A 56 -8.09 44.68 37.49
N PRO A 57 -7.73 43.63 38.25
CA PRO A 57 -7.60 43.75 39.70
C PRO A 57 -6.35 44.56 40.08
N PHE A 58 -6.55 45.54 40.97
CA PHE A 58 -5.51 46.32 41.63
C PHE A 58 -4.46 45.39 42.28
N LEU A 59 -3.18 45.58 41.96
CA LEU A 59 -2.06 45.07 42.77
C LEU A 59 -1.58 46.19 43.71
N PRO A 60 -1.23 45.89 44.99
CA PRO A 60 -0.76 46.91 45.91
C PRO A 60 0.62 47.46 45.49
N ALA A 61 0.84 48.72 45.84
CA ALA A 61 1.96 49.55 45.44
C ALA A 61 3.34 48.89 45.67
N GLY A 62 4.20 48.93 44.64
CA GLY A 62 5.62 48.63 44.85
C GLY A 62 6.48 48.21 43.66
N VAL A 63 6.09 48.36 42.38
CA VAL A 63 7.06 48.35 41.26
C VAL A 63 6.49 49.17 40.09
N SER A 64 7.20 50.22 39.69
CA SER A 64 6.94 50.96 38.45
C SER A 64 7.38 50.12 37.25
N ASN A 65 6.46 49.74 36.37
CA ASN A 65 6.73 49.56 34.93
C ASN A 65 5.42 49.61 34.16
N SER A 66 5.32 50.61 33.28
CA SER A 66 4.19 50.86 32.39
C SER A 66 4.24 49.92 31.19
N SER A 67 3.45 48.85 31.20
CA SER A 67 3.22 48.00 30.02
C SER A 67 1.73 48.04 29.67
N GLY A 68 1.34 49.03 28.87
CA GLY A 68 0.01 49.07 28.25
C GLY A 68 0.02 48.30 26.94
N PHE A 69 -0.87 47.31 26.79
CA PHE A 69 -1.07 46.58 25.53
C PHE A 69 -2.23 47.22 24.75
N LEU A 70 -2.00 47.60 23.49
CA LEU A 70 -3.02 48.11 22.56
C LEU A 70 -3.20 47.09 21.44
N LEU A 71 -4.38 46.44 21.37
CA LEU A 71 -4.79 45.61 20.24
C LEU A 71 -5.61 46.46 19.26
N LYS A 72 -5.04 46.77 18.10
CA LYS A 72 -5.81 47.23 16.92
C LYS A 72 -5.88 46.09 15.92
N GLY A 73 -7.10 45.65 15.60
CA GLY A 73 -7.37 44.69 14.54
C GLY A 73 -7.42 45.36 13.17
N GLY A 74 -6.85 44.70 12.16
CA GLY A 74 -7.00 45.02 10.75
C GLY A 74 -5.68 45.18 9.99
N VAL A 75 -5.37 44.16 9.18
CA VAL A 75 -4.53 44.09 7.97
C VAL A 75 -3.24 44.96 7.94
N THR A 76 -2.10 44.28 7.82
CA THR A 76 -0.70 44.76 7.72
C THR A 76 -0.06 45.33 9.01
N GLY A 77 0.87 44.54 9.58
CA GLY A 77 1.83 44.94 10.60
C GLY A 77 1.30 44.98 12.03
N ALA A 78 1.39 43.87 12.76
CA ALA A 78 1.18 43.88 14.21
C ALA A 78 2.46 44.34 14.93
N ILE A 79 2.32 45.28 15.87
CA ILE A 79 3.40 45.75 16.76
C ILE A 79 3.47 44.76 17.92
N TYR A 80 4.58 44.03 18.06
CA TYR A 80 4.70 42.92 19.03
C TYR A 80 5.39 43.30 20.35
N GLY A 81 5.73 44.58 20.54
CA GLY A 81 6.22 45.10 21.81
C GLY A 81 6.54 46.59 21.76
N THR A 82 6.26 47.29 22.85
CA THR A 82 6.82 48.61 23.14
C THR A 82 7.75 48.46 24.34
N LEU A 83 9.05 48.70 24.12
CA LEU A 83 9.96 49.10 25.18
C LEU A 83 9.93 50.63 25.20
N ALA A 84 10.16 51.27 26.36
CA ALA A 84 10.09 52.72 26.46
C ALA A 84 10.96 53.39 25.37
N GLY A 85 10.31 54.02 24.37
CA GLY A 85 10.98 54.69 23.25
C GLY A 85 11.38 53.82 22.04
N PHE A 86 10.95 52.56 21.94
CA PHE A 86 11.18 51.68 20.79
C PHE A 86 9.91 50.90 20.39
N SER A 87 9.67 50.76 19.08
CA SER A 87 8.69 49.83 18.51
C SER A 87 9.37 48.84 17.56
N VAL A 88 8.95 47.58 17.61
CA VAL A 88 9.46 46.52 16.73
C VAL A 88 8.30 45.95 15.93
N THR A 89 8.41 46.00 14.60
CA THR A 89 7.36 45.59 13.68
C THR A 89 7.88 44.57 12.68
N TYR A 90 7.14 43.45 12.55
CA TYR A 90 7.27 42.54 11.43
C TYR A 90 6.02 42.68 10.56
N SER A 91 6.22 43.00 9.29
CA SER A 91 5.12 43.19 8.33
C SER A 91 4.72 41.90 7.61
N GLY A 92 5.42 40.80 7.83
CA GLY A 92 5.08 39.52 7.21
C GLY A 92 3.95 38.78 7.93
N ASP A 93 3.24 37.95 7.17
CA ASP A 93 2.13 37.16 7.68
C ASP A 93 2.59 36.02 8.60
N ALA A 94 1.72 35.62 9.54
CA ALA A 94 1.95 34.47 10.41
C ALA A 94 2.08 33.15 9.64
N THR A 95 1.48 33.08 8.45
CA THR A 95 1.64 31.99 7.49
C THR A 95 1.80 32.60 6.12
N ILE A 96 2.92 32.31 5.47
CA ILE A 96 3.19 32.76 4.10
C ILE A 96 3.53 31.56 3.23
N THR A 97 3.09 31.64 1.98
CA THR A 97 3.31 30.59 0.99
C THR A 97 4.38 31.03 0.01
N LEU A 98 5.42 30.22 -0.16
CA LEU A 98 6.58 30.50 -0.99
C LEU A 98 6.90 29.30 -1.87
N THR A 99 7.41 29.55 -3.07
CA THR A 99 7.91 28.47 -3.93
C THR A 99 9.18 27.87 -3.33
N ALA A 100 9.22 26.54 -3.20
CA ALA A 100 10.38 25.80 -2.71
C ALA A 100 11.65 26.18 -3.51
N GLY A 101 12.77 26.34 -2.81
CA GLY A 101 14.05 26.72 -3.43
C GLY A 101 14.23 28.22 -3.68
N SER A 102 13.25 29.07 -3.38
CA SER A 102 13.36 30.53 -3.55
C SER A 102 13.97 31.20 -2.32
N ASN A 103 14.83 32.20 -2.53
CA ASN A 103 15.30 33.07 -1.44
C ASN A 103 14.15 33.96 -0.95
N TYR A 104 14.06 34.16 0.36
CA TYR A 104 13.02 35.02 0.94
C TYR A 104 13.62 36.07 1.89
N PRO A 105 13.50 37.38 1.56
CA PRO A 105 13.95 38.43 2.45
C PRO A 105 12.96 38.60 3.60
N VAL A 106 13.49 38.61 4.81
CA VAL A 106 12.78 38.91 6.04
C VAL A 106 13.32 40.19 6.63
N GLN A 107 12.43 41.09 6.99
CA GLN A 107 12.77 42.39 7.54
C GLN A 107 11.96 42.67 8.82
N ILE A 108 12.67 43.14 9.83
CA ILE A 108 12.09 43.65 11.07
C ILE A 108 12.41 45.13 11.15
N LEU A 109 11.37 45.96 11.21
CA LEU A 109 11.49 47.41 11.37
C LEU A 109 11.57 47.75 12.85
N ILE A 110 12.51 48.64 13.20
CA ILE A 110 12.70 49.16 14.56
C ILE A 110 12.52 50.68 14.50
N THR A 111 11.45 51.21 15.09
CA THR A 111 11.18 52.65 15.10
C THR A 111 11.42 53.25 16.50
N SER A 112 12.09 54.39 16.54
CA SER A 112 12.54 55.22 17.69
C SER A 112 13.67 54.70 18.59
N GLY A 113 14.49 55.64 19.10
CA GLY A 113 15.66 55.48 19.98
C GLY A 113 17.04 55.38 19.27
N SER A 114 17.55 56.48 18.70
CA SER A 114 18.92 56.50 18.15
C SER A 114 19.95 56.25 19.26
N GLY A 115 20.67 55.12 19.20
CA GLY A 115 21.83 54.85 20.04
C GLY A 115 21.82 53.54 20.86
N ALA A 116 20.72 52.79 20.92
CA ALA A 116 20.74 51.48 21.58
C ALA A 116 21.40 50.40 20.72
N ASP A 117 22.20 49.53 21.35
CA ASP A 117 22.70 48.33 20.70
C ASP A 117 21.52 47.41 20.39
N THR A 118 21.42 46.99 19.12
CA THR A 118 20.28 46.26 18.59
C THR A 118 20.80 45.08 17.79
N SER A 119 20.28 43.90 18.10
CA SER A 119 20.60 42.68 17.39
C SER A 119 19.37 41.80 17.23
N GLY A 120 19.33 41.05 16.13
CA GLY A 120 18.27 40.10 15.84
C GLY A 120 18.82 38.69 15.73
N THR A 121 18.06 37.73 16.22
CA THR A 121 18.29 36.32 15.98
C THR A 121 17.05 35.73 15.32
N PHE A 122 17.26 35.15 14.14
CA PHE A 122 16.28 34.35 13.42
C PHE A 122 16.37 32.91 13.90
N TYR A 123 15.31 32.40 14.51
CA TYR A 123 15.19 31.01 14.89
C TYR A 123 14.39 30.30 13.82
N TYR A 124 14.88 29.15 13.35
CA TYR A 124 14.16 28.38 12.34
C TYR A 124 14.37 26.88 12.50
N ARG A 125 13.40 26.09 12.02
CA ARG A 125 13.56 24.65 11.83
C ARG A 125 12.77 24.19 10.62
N MET A 126 13.35 23.28 9.86
CA MET A 126 12.67 22.66 8.73
C MET A 126 11.60 21.71 9.22
N GLY A 127 10.54 21.53 8.43
CA GLY A 127 9.54 20.53 8.74
C GLY A 127 10.20 19.16 8.99
N GLY A 128 9.88 18.57 10.14
CA GLY A 128 10.46 17.29 10.59
C GLY A 128 11.52 17.40 11.67
N GLN A 129 12.18 18.56 11.76
CA GLN A 129 13.21 18.78 12.76
C GLN A 129 12.61 19.08 14.13
N SER A 130 13.25 18.57 15.18
CA SER A 130 12.83 18.78 16.57
C SER A 130 13.34 20.09 17.16
N SER A 131 14.54 20.49 16.77
CA SER A 131 15.27 21.62 17.33
C SER A 131 15.31 22.81 16.37
N TYR A 132 15.31 24.02 16.94
CA TYR A 132 15.54 25.25 16.19
C TYR A 132 17.04 25.50 16.01
N SER A 133 17.43 25.79 14.78
CA SER A 133 18.67 26.44 14.42
C SER A 133 18.54 27.95 14.59
N THR A 134 19.67 28.65 14.61
CA THR A 134 19.69 30.12 14.71
C THR A 134 20.55 30.74 13.63
N ALA A 135 20.18 31.94 13.20
CA ALA A 135 20.99 32.80 12.36
C ALA A 135 20.96 34.23 12.88
N ALA A 136 22.10 34.92 12.85
CA ALA A 136 22.18 36.33 13.19
C ALA A 136 21.57 37.17 12.07
N MET A 137 20.75 38.15 12.43
CA MET A 137 20.22 39.13 11.47
C MET A 137 21.22 40.26 11.26
N THR A 138 21.32 40.76 10.03
CA THR A 138 22.19 41.88 9.67
C THR A 138 21.51 43.20 10.02
N LYS A 139 22.21 44.05 10.78
CA LYS A 139 21.74 45.39 11.16
C LYS A 139 21.85 46.37 9.98
N GLY A 140 20.75 47.04 9.68
CA GLY A 140 20.67 48.19 8.77
C GLY A 140 20.18 49.45 9.50
N ALA A 141 19.93 50.52 8.73
CA ALA A 141 19.37 51.75 9.27
C ALA A 141 17.90 51.56 9.67
N GLY A 142 17.62 51.48 10.97
CA GLY A 142 16.24 51.30 11.49
C GLY A 142 15.63 49.92 11.25
N GLN A 143 16.44 48.93 10.88
CA GLN A 143 15.94 47.60 10.49
C GLN A 143 16.94 46.48 10.78
N LEU A 144 16.42 45.28 10.95
CA LEU A 144 17.18 44.03 10.98
C LEU A 144 16.72 43.16 9.80
N ASN A 145 17.67 42.69 9.01
CA ASN A 145 17.41 41.92 7.81
C ASN A 145 17.98 40.51 7.92
N TYR A 146 17.27 39.53 7.35
CA TYR A 146 17.78 38.20 7.12
C TYR A 146 17.19 37.67 5.82
N THR A 147 18.01 37.16 4.92
CA THR A 147 17.52 36.45 3.73
C THR A 147 17.56 34.97 4.02
N VAL A 148 16.38 34.36 4.10
CA VAL A 148 16.27 32.90 4.16
C VAL A 148 16.75 32.35 2.80
N PRO A 149 17.85 31.58 2.75
CA PRO A 149 18.31 30.97 1.52
C PRO A 149 17.29 29.96 0.99
N GLY A 150 17.14 29.88 -0.33
CA GLY A 150 16.29 28.88 -0.98
C GLY A 150 16.73 27.44 -0.69
N THR A 151 18.03 27.22 -0.45
CA THR A 151 18.55 25.93 0.01
C THR A 151 18.04 25.53 1.39
N GLN A 152 17.63 26.49 2.22
CA GLN A 152 16.94 26.23 3.47
C GLN A 152 15.44 26.01 3.22
N LEU A 153 14.78 26.77 2.34
CA LEU A 153 13.36 26.61 2.01
C LEU A 153 13.09 25.41 1.08
N GLY A 154 13.20 24.20 1.62
CA GLY A 154 12.86 22.95 0.93
C GLY A 154 11.35 22.64 0.85
N ILE A 155 11.03 21.49 0.25
CA ILE A 155 9.65 21.01 0.06
C ILE A 155 8.87 20.81 1.37
N ARG A 156 9.55 20.64 2.51
CA ARG A 156 8.93 20.36 3.81
C ARG A 156 8.35 21.59 4.53
N GLY A 157 8.60 22.79 3.99
CA GLY A 157 8.28 24.05 4.67
C GLY A 157 9.15 24.30 5.90
N MET A 158 8.94 25.43 6.57
CA MET A 158 9.80 25.87 7.68
C MET A 158 9.00 26.61 8.77
N GLU A 159 9.33 26.34 10.02
CA GLU A 159 8.85 27.08 11.17
C GLU A 159 9.91 28.08 11.61
N TYR A 160 9.50 29.29 11.99
CA TYR A 160 10.43 30.33 12.41
C TYR A 160 9.85 31.31 13.42
N TYR A 161 10.73 32.00 14.13
CA TYR A 161 10.39 33.14 14.98
C TYR A 161 11.63 34.02 15.19
N PHE A 162 11.45 35.17 15.80
CA PHE A 162 12.53 36.15 16.01
C PHE A 162 12.73 36.44 17.48
N LYS A 163 13.99 36.68 17.85
CA LYS A 163 14.34 37.35 19.09
C LYS A 163 15.08 38.63 18.76
N ILE A 164 14.55 39.76 19.18
CA ILE A 164 15.12 41.08 18.97
C ILE A 164 15.61 41.60 20.30
N LYS A 165 16.90 41.92 20.40
CA LYS A 165 17.50 42.56 21.57
C LYS A 165 17.62 44.05 21.34
N ILE A 166 17.24 44.83 22.34
CA ILE A 166 17.41 46.29 22.38
C ILE A 166 18.01 46.62 23.75
N GLY A 167 19.30 46.96 23.79
CA GLY A 167 20.03 47.06 25.05
C GLY A 167 20.01 45.74 25.83
N GLY A 168 19.53 45.77 27.08
CA GLY A 168 19.39 44.59 27.93
C GLY A 168 18.12 43.76 27.71
N ASP A 169 17.12 44.32 27.02
CA ASP A 169 15.80 43.72 26.89
C ASP A 169 15.66 42.86 25.64
N SER A 170 14.67 41.96 25.64
CA SER A 170 14.37 41.07 24.52
C SER A 170 12.89 41.10 24.17
N ILE A 171 12.59 41.28 22.88
CA ILE A 171 11.25 41.14 22.29
C ILE A 171 11.24 39.90 21.41
N TYR A 172 10.16 39.13 21.47
CA TYR A 172 9.95 37.96 20.62
C TYR A 172 8.81 38.23 19.63
N ILE A 173 9.03 37.87 18.37
CA ILE A 173 8.01 37.88 17.32
C ILE A 173 7.77 36.43 16.94
N GLY A 174 6.65 35.88 17.38
CA GLY A 174 6.44 34.44 17.47
C GLY A 174 7.22 33.82 18.64
N SER A 175 7.17 32.50 18.76
CA SER A 175 7.93 31.75 19.78
C SER A 175 8.13 30.30 19.36
N SER A 176 8.89 29.53 20.13
CA SER A 176 9.02 28.08 19.91
C SER A 176 7.69 27.32 20.07
N ALA A 177 6.77 27.83 20.88
CA ALA A 177 5.43 27.26 21.08
C ALA A 177 4.43 27.71 20.00
N ASN A 178 4.57 28.94 19.52
CA ASN A 178 3.73 29.54 18.48
C ASN A 178 4.62 30.16 17.38
N PRO A 179 5.22 29.33 16.52
CA PRO A 179 6.07 29.83 15.44
C PRO A 179 5.23 30.32 14.26
N TYR A 180 5.87 31.12 13.41
CA TYR A 180 5.37 31.49 12.09
C TYR A 180 5.69 30.38 11.11
N ILE A 181 4.93 30.30 10.01
CA ILE A 181 4.95 29.17 9.09
C ILE A 181 5.26 29.62 7.66
N PHE A 182 6.27 29.00 7.06
CA PHE A 182 6.47 28.95 5.62
C PHE A 182 5.82 27.70 5.03
N VAL A 183 4.75 27.90 4.26
CA VAL A 183 4.14 26.88 3.38
C VAL A 183 4.99 26.80 2.12
N SER A 184 5.40 25.59 1.75
CA SER A 184 6.17 25.34 0.54
C SER A 184 5.21 25.01 -0.60
N ASN A 185 5.10 25.89 -1.59
CA ASN A 185 4.51 25.56 -2.89
C ASN A 185 5.57 24.83 -3.71
N LEU A 186 5.21 23.65 -4.20
CA LEU A 186 6.10 22.86 -5.04
C LEU A 186 6.01 23.35 -6.47
N THR A 187 7.13 23.32 -7.18
CA THR A 187 7.12 23.47 -8.64
C THR A 187 6.43 22.27 -9.28
N ASP A 188 5.98 22.39 -10.53
CA ASP A 188 5.35 21.27 -11.25
C ASP A 188 6.26 20.03 -11.25
N ASP A 189 7.56 20.21 -11.46
CA ASP A 189 8.54 19.12 -11.41
C ASP A 189 8.63 18.42 -10.05
N GLN A 190 8.54 19.17 -8.96
CA GLN A 190 8.55 18.65 -7.58
C GLN A 190 7.21 18.00 -7.21
N ALA A 191 6.13 18.47 -7.81
CA ALA A 191 4.76 18.00 -7.61
C ALA A 191 4.40 16.81 -8.51
N GLN A 192 5.32 16.36 -9.37
CA GLN A 192 5.20 15.14 -10.15
C GLN A 192 5.95 13.98 -9.52
N ARG A 193 5.51 12.76 -9.84
CA ARG A 193 6.26 11.54 -9.53
C ARG A 193 7.71 11.70 -10.01
N PRO A 194 8.73 11.37 -9.18
CA PRO A 194 10.13 11.61 -9.54
C PRO A 194 10.59 10.89 -10.80
N SER A 195 9.97 9.75 -11.12
CA SER A 195 10.26 8.96 -12.31
C SER A 195 9.01 8.71 -13.14
N ALA A 196 9.20 8.60 -14.45
CA ALA A 196 8.18 8.13 -15.37
C ALA A 196 7.65 6.75 -14.97
N MET A 197 6.37 6.50 -15.26
CA MET A 197 5.79 5.18 -15.09
C MET A 197 6.44 4.19 -16.06
N PRO A 198 6.84 3.00 -15.59
CA PRO A 198 7.32 1.94 -16.47
C PRO A 198 6.23 1.47 -17.43
N GLU A 199 6.61 1.23 -18.69
CA GLU A 199 5.68 0.93 -19.78
C GLU A 199 4.84 -0.31 -19.48
N ALA A 200 3.51 -0.17 -19.57
CA ALA A 200 2.53 -1.25 -19.50
C ALA A 200 2.73 -2.22 -18.32
N SER A 201 3.19 -1.70 -17.18
CA SER A 201 3.50 -2.50 -16.00
C SER A 201 2.77 -1.96 -14.78
N TYR A 202 2.05 -2.83 -14.06
CA TYR A 202 1.36 -2.44 -12.83
C TYR A 202 2.34 -1.91 -11.78
N ARG A 203 1.91 -0.89 -11.03
CA ARG A 203 2.57 -0.38 -9.81
C ARG A 203 1.51 -0.13 -8.76
N ILE A 204 1.92 -0.20 -7.50
CA ILE A 204 1.15 0.34 -6.39
C ILE A 204 1.57 1.80 -6.23
N VAL A 205 0.63 2.71 -6.38
CA VAL A 205 0.87 4.15 -6.35
C VAL A 205 -0.02 4.81 -5.32
N GLY A 206 0.32 6.03 -4.91
CA GLY A 206 -0.60 6.90 -4.19
C GLY A 206 -0.28 8.35 -4.40
N VAL A 207 -1.02 9.21 -3.70
CA VAL A 207 -0.89 10.66 -3.82
C VAL A 207 -0.36 11.26 -2.54
N PRO A 208 0.67 12.11 -2.61
CA PRO A 208 1.11 12.88 -1.46
C PRO A 208 0.05 13.88 -0.96
N LEU A 209 0.15 14.24 0.31
CA LEU A 209 -0.71 15.22 0.98
C LEU A 209 -0.43 16.64 0.49
N SER A 210 -1.46 17.31 -0.03
CA SER A 210 -1.44 18.74 -0.37
C SER A 210 -2.34 19.54 0.57
N PHE A 211 -1.91 20.75 0.96
CA PHE A 211 -2.66 21.64 1.84
C PHE A 211 -3.50 22.70 1.11
N SER A 212 -3.24 22.92 -0.16
CA SER A 212 -3.91 23.93 -1.00
C SER A 212 -4.84 23.31 -2.03
N ALA A 213 -4.55 22.09 -2.48
CA ALA A 213 -5.25 21.45 -3.58
C ALA A 213 -5.90 20.13 -3.12
N ARG A 214 -7.16 19.94 -3.50
CA ARG A 214 -7.82 18.63 -3.37
C ARG A 214 -7.26 17.69 -4.43
N GLN A 215 -6.77 16.54 -3.97
CA GLN A 215 -6.36 15.47 -4.87
C GLN A 215 -7.58 14.69 -5.35
N THR A 216 -7.71 14.59 -6.66
CA THR A 216 -8.75 13.82 -7.35
C THR A 216 -8.10 13.10 -8.52
N VAL A 217 -8.79 12.10 -9.08
CA VAL A 217 -8.30 11.42 -10.28
C VAL A 217 -8.08 12.41 -11.43
N VAL A 218 -8.98 13.39 -11.57
CA VAL A 218 -8.90 14.44 -12.58
C VAL A 218 -7.64 15.28 -12.45
N ASN A 219 -7.35 15.77 -11.24
CA ASN A 219 -6.25 16.72 -10.99
C ASN A 219 -4.86 16.08 -10.90
N VAL A 220 -4.80 14.74 -10.81
CA VAL A 220 -3.53 14.01 -10.59
C VAL A 220 -3.13 13.17 -11.80
N PHE A 221 -4.12 12.64 -12.52
CA PHE A 221 -3.87 11.64 -13.56
C PHE A 221 -4.40 12.04 -14.92
N LEU A 222 -5.54 12.71 -15.05
CA LEU A 222 -6.18 12.90 -16.37
C LEU A 222 -5.49 13.97 -17.23
N ASP A 223 -4.97 15.02 -16.62
CA ASP A 223 -4.20 16.06 -17.31
C ASP A 223 -2.91 15.50 -17.91
N ASP A 224 -2.24 14.61 -17.18
CA ASP A 224 -0.98 14.01 -17.61
C ASP A 224 -1.19 12.75 -18.48
N LEU A 225 -1.99 11.79 -18.02
CA LEU A 225 -2.21 10.50 -18.70
C LEU A 225 -3.22 10.62 -19.84
N GLY A 226 -4.10 11.62 -19.82
CA GLY A 226 -5.17 11.85 -20.78
C GLY A 226 -6.52 11.32 -20.30
N ALA A 227 -7.54 11.50 -21.15
CA ALA A 227 -8.89 10.99 -20.90
C ALA A 227 -8.89 9.47 -20.62
N VAL A 228 -9.94 9.01 -19.96
CA VAL A 228 -10.06 7.63 -19.51
C VAL A 228 -10.13 6.69 -20.70
N ASP A 229 -9.06 5.93 -20.90
CA ASP A 229 -8.98 4.85 -21.87
C ASP A 229 -8.27 3.67 -21.23
N LYS A 230 -9.03 2.60 -20.93
CA LYS A 230 -8.50 1.38 -20.29
C LYS A 230 -7.41 0.67 -21.10
N LYS A 231 -7.24 1.00 -22.39
CA LYS A 231 -6.12 0.52 -23.21
C LYS A 231 -4.84 1.31 -22.98
N GLN A 232 -4.95 2.58 -22.60
CA GLN A 232 -3.82 3.46 -22.29
C GLN A 232 -3.42 3.38 -20.84
N TRP A 233 -4.39 3.47 -19.92
CA TRP A 233 -4.12 3.39 -18.49
C TRP A 233 -5.35 2.91 -17.70
N ARG A 234 -5.10 2.23 -16.58
CA ARG A 234 -6.13 1.75 -15.64
C ARG A 234 -5.68 2.09 -14.23
N LEU A 235 -6.62 2.59 -13.42
CA LEU A 235 -6.45 2.84 -12.00
C LEU A 235 -7.49 2.03 -11.23
N GLY A 236 -7.10 1.34 -10.17
CA GLY A 236 -8.03 0.56 -9.35
C GLY A 236 -7.67 0.55 -7.87
N SER A 237 -8.70 0.59 -7.03
CA SER A 237 -8.58 0.47 -5.58
C SER A 237 -8.82 -0.98 -5.14
N TYR A 238 -7.93 -1.52 -4.32
CA TYR A 238 -8.12 -2.82 -3.69
C TYR A 238 -8.96 -2.71 -2.40
N ALA A 239 -9.91 -3.61 -2.21
CA ALA A 239 -10.59 -3.86 -0.94
C ALA A 239 -11.06 -5.33 -0.87
N ASN A 240 -10.75 -6.03 0.22
CA ASN A 240 -11.26 -7.37 0.53
C ASN A 240 -11.12 -8.38 -0.62
N GLY A 241 -9.95 -8.45 -1.25
CA GLY A 241 -9.68 -9.37 -2.37
C GLY A 241 -10.18 -8.88 -3.74
N ILE A 242 -10.87 -7.74 -3.80
CA ILE A 242 -11.46 -7.21 -5.03
C ILE A 242 -10.73 -5.93 -5.45
N VAL A 243 -10.38 -5.84 -6.73
CA VAL A 243 -9.91 -4.60 -7.34
C VAL A 243 -11.06 -3.95 -8.09
N THR A 244 -11.47 -2.76 -7.65
CA THR A 244 -12.48 -1.94 -8.33
C THR A 244 -11.78 -0.87 -9.14
N GLU A 245 -12.07 -0.78 -10.44
CA GLU A 245 -11.45 0.18 -11.34
C GLU A 245 -12.20 1.50 -11.43
N TYR A 246 -11.48 2.59 -11.67
CA TYR A 246 -12.05 3.88 -12.01
C TYR A 246 -12.98 3.76 -13.24
N PRO A 247 -14.16 4.42 -13.26
CA PRO A 247 -14.63 5.47 -12.34
C PRO A 247 -15.22 5.00 -11.00
N ASP A 248 -15.43 3.71 -10.82
CA ASP A 248 -16.10 3.16 -9.62
C ASP A 248 -15.14 2.91 -8.44
N ALA A 249 -13.84 3.07 -8.67
CA ALA A 249 -12.80 2.98 -7.63
C ALA A 249 -13.01 4.01 -6.52
N ALA A 250 -12.51 3.71 -5.33
CA ALA A 250 -12.50 4.65 -4.22
C ALA A 250 -11.74 5.95 -4.57
N ASP A 251 -12.21 7.06 -3.99
CA ASP A 251 -11.58 8.37 -4.15
C ASP A 251 -10.09 8.35 -3.81
N VAL A 252 -9.31 9.07 -4.62
CA VAL A 252 -7.88 9.23 -4.43
C VAL A 252 -7.59 10.11 -3.22
N THR A 253 -7.21 9.49 -2.10
CA THR A 253 -6.83 10.16 -0.85
C THR A 253 -5.37 9.90 -0.45
N PRO A 254 -4.68 10.87 0.17
CA PRO A 254 -3.34 10.65 0.69
C PRO A 254 -3.26 9.47 1.67
N GLY A 255 -2.20 8.67 1.55
CA GLY A 255 -1.97 7.51 2.40
C GLY A 255 -2.62 6.20 1.92
N ARG A 256 -3.61 6.26 1.04
CA ARG A 256 -4.21 5.08 0.39
C ARG A 256 -3.43 4.74 -0.88
N GLY A 257 -3.20 3.45 -1.11
CA GLY A 257 -2.58 2.95 -2.34
C GLY A 257 -3.60 2.50 -3.37
N TYR A 258 -3.18 2.47 -4.63
CA TYR A 258 -3.98 2.07 -5.80
C TYR A 258 -3.11 1.30 -6.78
N TRP A 259 -3.70 0.37 -7.51
CA TRP A 259 -3.09 -0.21 -8.69
C TRP A 259 -3.15 0.80 -9.84
N LEU A 260 -2.01 1.05 -10.48
CA LEU A 260 -1.91 1.83 -11.71
C LEU A 260 -1.11 1.06 -12.76
N ILE A 261 -1.62 0.99 -13.97
CA ILE A 261 -0.88 0.59 -15.18
C ILE A 261 -1.08 1.67 -16.24
N ALA A 262 -0.02 2.04 -16.94
CA ALA A 262 -0.07 3.07 -17.98
C ALA A 262 0.89 2.76 -19.13
N ARG A 263 0.54 3.20 -20.34
CA ARG A 263 1.38 3.20 -21.54
C ARG A 263 1.98 4.59 -21.80
N GLY A 264 3.02 4.64 -22.61
CA GLY A 264 3.69 5.85 -23.07
C GLY A 264 4.71 6.46 -22.11
N GLY A 265 5.13 5.74 -21.06
CA GLY A 265 6.20 6.18 -20.17
C GLY A 265 5.99 7.56 -19.51
N LYS A 266 4.75 7.93 -19.20
CA LYS A 266 4.44 9.28 -18.71
C LYS A 266 4.73 9.46 -17.22
N ARG A 267 5.11 10.68 -16.83
CA ARG A 267 5.04 11.15 -15.42
C ARG A 267 3.61 11.63 -15.15
N TYR A 268 3.22 11.63 -13.89
CA TYR A 268 1.97 12.21 -13.44
C TYR A 268 2.20 12.99 -12.13
N GLY A 269 1.37 13.98 -11.85
CA GLY A 269 1.47 14.83 -10.68
C GLY A 269 0.27 15.74 -10.52
N ALA A 270 0.35 16.71 -9.63
CA ALA A 270 -0.71 17.70 -9.46
C ALA A 270 -0.13 19.12 -9.40
N ALA A 271 -0.58 20.00 -10.29
CA ALA A 271 -0.21 21.42 -10.25
C ALA A 271 -0.70 22.10 -8.95
N GLY A 272 0.05 23.09 -8.46
CA GLY A 272 -0.32 23.87 -7.27
C GLY A 272 -0.24 23.10 -5.95
N PHE A 273 0.52 21.99 -5.93
CA PHE A 273 0.79 21.20 -4.74
C PHE A 273 1.53 22.01 -3.67
N SER A 274 1.10 21.90 -2.41
CA SER A 274 1.77 22.59 -1.30
C SER A 274 1.92 21.74 -0.04
N MET A 275 2.95 22.05 0.73
CA MET A 275 3.29 21.39 1.99
C MET A 275 3.46 22.39 3.13
N ARG A 276 3.14 21.95 4.34
CA ARG A 276 3.36 22.72 5.58
C ARG A 276 4.29 21.98 6.53
N PRO A 277 5.09 22.69 7.34
CA PRO A 277 5.89 22.08 8.39
C PRO A 277 5.03 21.53 9.53
N ASN A 278 5.71 20.82 10.41
CA ASN A 278 5.18 19.76 11.27
C ASN A 278 4.17 20.21 12.34
N ALA A 279 4.17 21.50 12.75
CA ALA A 279 3.22 22.02 13.73
C ALA A 279 1.75 21.92 13.30
N SER A 280 1.46 21.78 12.00
CA SER A 280 0.09 21.75 11.47
C SER A 280 -0.50 20.35 11.24
N ILE A 281 0.30 19.27 11.35
CA ILE A 281 -0.14 17.89 11.06
C ILE A 281 -0.59 17.15 12.34
N GLY A 282 -0.14 17.62 13.50
CA GLY A 282 -0.55 17.14 14.82
C GLY A 282 0.59 17.23 15.85
N PRO A 283 0.28 17.12 17.15
CA PRO A 283 1.26 17.27 18.23
C PRO A 283 2.41 16.26 18.15
N ASP A 284 2.14 15.08 17.59
CA ASP A 284 3.08 13.95 17.58
C ASP A 284 3.97 13.88 16.33
N ARG A 285 3.84 14.82 15.38
CA ARG A 285 4.73 14.91 14.21
C ARG A 285 4.62 13.82 13.14
N PHE A 286 3.48 13.15 13.07
CA PHE A 286 3.20 12.06 12.14
C PHE A 286 1.92 12.31 11.34
N TYR A 287 1.92 11.89 10.08
CA TYR A 287 0.67 11.67 9.35
C TYR A 287 0.10 10.29 9.70
N ARG A 288 -1.18 10.24 10.09
CA ARG A 288 -1.79 9.04 10.67
C ARG A 288 -2.82 8.47 9.70
N ILE A 289 -2.77 7.15 9.50
CA ILE A 289 -3.76 6.42 8.71
C ILE A 289 -4.30 5.29 9.58
N SER A 290 -5.63 5.13 9.59
CA SER A 290 -6.27 3.98 10.24
C SER A 290 -6.31 2.82 9.26
N LEU A 291 -6.02 1.61 9.74
CA LEU A 291 -5.92 0.41 8.92
C LEU A 291 -6.97 -0.61 9.31
N ASP A 292 -7.59 -1.21 8.31
CA ASP A 292 -8.46 -2.37 8.47
C ASP A 292 -7.62 -3.64 8.68
N THR A 293 -8.26 -4.70 9.18
CA THR A 293 -7.64 -6.03 9.33
C THR A 293 -7.54 -6.72 7.97
N GLY A 294 -6.54 -7.58 7.80
CA GLY A 294 -6.26 -8.29 6.55
C GLY A 294 -5.34 -7.48 5.64
N TRP A 295 -5.39 -7.75 4.34
CA TRP A 295 -4.61 -7.04 3.34
C TRP A 295 -5.07 -5.59 3.17
N VAL A 296 -4.14 -4.65 3.30
CA VAL A 296 -4.38 -3.21 3.09
C VAL A 296 -3.38 -2.66 2.09
N GLN A 297 -3.89 -1.91 1.11
CA GLN A 297 -3.09 -1.18 0.13
C GLN A 297 -2.84 0.25 0.63
N ILE A 298 -1.60 0.56 0.98
CA ILE A 298 -1.20 1.88 1.49
C ILE A 298 -0.20 2.54 0.54
N ALA A 299 -0.07 3.85 0.65
CA ALA A 299 0.95 4.61 -0.06
C ALA A 299 1.58 5.67 0.83
N ASN A 300 2.76 6.15 0.43
CA ASN A 300 3.42 7.23 1.13
C ASN A 300 2.60 8.54 1.00
N PRO A 301 2.09 9.11 2.10
CA PRO A 301 1.34 10.36 2.07
C PRO A 301 2.24 11.59 1.95
N LEU A 302 3.57 11.44 1.88
CA LEU A 302 4.53 12.53 1.85
C LEU A 302 5.24 12.56 0.48
N PRO A 303 5.61 13.73 -0.06
CA PRO A 303 6.25 13.86 -1.37
C PRO A 303 7.77 13.65 -1.30
N PHE A 304 8.24 12.91 -0.29
CA PHE A 304 9.63 12.52 -0.11
C PHE A 304 9.70 11.11 0.45
N ASN A 305 10.85 10.48 0.32
CA ASN A 305 11.03 9.07 0.68
C ASN A 305 10.99 8.87 2.20
N VAL A 306 10.28 7.82 2.63
CA VAL A 306 10.15 7.42 4.03
C VAL A 306 10.73 6.02 4.21
N ALA A 307 11.69 5.88 5.13
CA ALA A 307 12.23 4.56 5.47
C ALA A 307 11.17 3.75 6.22
N TRP A 308 11.02 2.47 5.85
CA TRP A 308 10.05 1.57 6.49
C TRP A 308 10.32 1.42 8.00
N GLY A 309 11.60 1.39 8.40
CA GLY A 309 12.00 1.34 9.82
C GLY A 309 11.63 2.59 10.65
N ASP A 310 11.37 3.73 10.00
CA ASP A 310 10.98 4.97 10.66
C ASP A 310 9.46 5.12 10.81
N ILE A 311 8.68 4.27 10.13
CA ILE A 311 7.25 4.18 10.33
C ILE A 311 6.96 3.61 11.72
N ARG A 312 5.88 4.08 12.35
CA ARG A 312 5.40 3.57 13.64
C ARG A 312 4.01 2.95 13.49
N PHE A 313 3.76 1.90 14.27
CA PHE A 313 2.45 1.29 14.43
C PHE A 313 1.97 1.46 15.87
N ASP A 314 0.71 1.83 16.05
CA ASP A 314 0.08 1.90 17.37
C ASP A 314 -0.36 0.50 17.81
N THR A 315 0.35 -0.02 18.81
CA THR A 315 0.07 -1.30 19.44
C THR A 315 -0.53 -1.10 20.84
N ALA A 316 -1.85 -0.89 20.88
CA ALA A 316 -2.59 -0.68 22.12
C ALA A 316 -2.10 0.52 22.94
N GLY A 317 -1.77 1.63 22.27
CA GLY A 317 -1.30 2.88 22.87
C GLY A 317 0.22 3.06 22.83
N THR A 318 0.98 2.04 22.40
CA THR A 318 2.44 2.13 22.26
C THR A 318 2.82 2.27 20.79
N LEU A 319 3.68 3.24 20.45
CA LEU A 319 4.18 3.39 19.08
C LEU A 319 5.44 2.53 18.88
N VAL A 320 5.32 1.47 18.08
CA VAL A 320 6.42 0.53 17.80
C VAL A 320 6.97 0.76 16.39
N PRO A 321 8.30 0.84 16.21
CA PRO A 321 8.94 1.03 14.90
C PRO A 321 8.92 -0.21 14.00
N GLY A 322 8.97 0.01 12.69
CA GLY A 322 9.30 -1.02 11.70
C GLY A 322 8.22 -2.08 11.53
N HIS A 323 8.53 -3.33 11.85
CA HIS A 323 7.64 -4.48 11.68
C HIS A 323 7.36 -5.16 13.03
N PRO A 324 6.31 -4.74 13.75
CA PRO A 324 5.85 -5.46 14.94
C PRO A 324 5.02 -6.68 14.50
N SER A 325 5.49 -7.90 14.80
CA SER A 325 4.80 -9.16 14.46
C SER A 325 3.39 -9.28 15.07
N GLU A 326 3.14 -8.59 16.19
CA GLU A 326 1.81 -8.51 16.81
C GLU A 326 0.77 -7.72 15.99
N VAL A 327 1.22 -6.96 14.98
CA VAL A 327 0.36 -6.17 14.09
C VAL A 327 0.46 -6.65 12.65
N LEU A 328 1.66 -7.01 12.19
CA LEU A 328 1.93 -7.33 10.80
C LEU A 328 2.32 -8.81 10.67
N ASN A 329 1.73 -9.52 9.69
CA ASN A 329 2.07 -10.93 9.45
C ASN A 329 3.48 -11.12 8.88
N ASP A 330 3.93 -10.30 7.93
CA ASP A 330 5.24 -10.50 7.28
C ASP A 330 6.05 -9.23 7.02
N ILE A 331 5.77 -8.50 5.95
CA ILE A 331 6.51 -7.28 5.57
C ILE A 331 5.62 -6.38 4.72
N ALA A 332 6.13 -5.21 4.36
CA ALA A 332 5.56 -4.42 3.28
C ALA A 332 5.99 -4.95 1.92
N TYR A 333 5.02 -5.15 1.03
CA TYR A 333 5.22 -5.68 -0.32
C TYR A 333 5.06 -4.58 -1.36
N ALA A 334 6.17 -4.17 -1.96
CA ALA A 334 6.19 -3.32 -3.15
C ALA A 334 6.12 -4.19 -4.41
N TYR A 335 5.37 -3.76 -5.42
CA TYR A 335 5.31 -4.45 -6.70
C TYR A 335 6.13 -3.71 -7.75
N ASN A 336 7.12 -4.39 -8.33
CA ASN A 336 8.07 -3.79 -9.27
C ASN A 336 7.62 -3.89 -10.74
N GLY A 337 6.41 -4.38 -11.02
CA GLY A 337 5.88 -4.61 -12.37
C GLY A 337 5.93 -6.04 -12.86
N SER A 338 6.87 -6.81 -12.33
CA SER A 338 7.06 -8.23 -12.67
C SER A 338 6.80 -9.11 -11.46
N SER A 339 7.32 -8.74 -10.29
CA SER A 339 7.22 -9.52 -9.06
C SER A 339 7.03 -8.63 -7.84
N TYR A 340 6.66 -9.27 -6.74
CA TYR A 340 6.75 -8.66 -5.42
C TYR A 340 8.19 -8.55 -4.94
N ALA A 341 8.41 -7.55 -4.10
CA ALA A 341 9.66 -7.23 -3.45
C ALA A 341 9.34 -6.59 -2.08
N SER A 342 10.08 -6.96 -1.04
CA SER A 342 9.99 -6.31 0.27
C SER A 342 10.31 -4.81 0.18
N ALA A 343 9.59 -3.97 0.91
CA ALA A 343 9.89 -2.54 0.96
C ALA A 343 10.76 -2.22 2.18
N THR A 344 11.95 -1.66 1.95
CA THR A 344 12.77 -1.03 3.02
C THR A 344 12.55 0.48 3.10
N THR A 345 12.01 1.06 2.04
CA THR A 345 11.64 2.47 1.89
C THR A 345 10.37 2.54 1.06
N ILE A 346 9.47 3.46 1.36
CA ILE A 346 8.36 3.82 0.48
C ILE A 346 8.70 5.15 -0.18
N GLY A 347 8.84 5.13 -1.51
CA GLY A 347 9.12 6.32 -2.29
C GLY A 347 7.99 7.33 -2.24
N ALA A 348 8.27 8.60 -2.56
CA ALA A 348 7.22 9.55 -2.87
C ALA A 348 6.34 8.99 -4.01
N TRP A 349 5.02 9.06 -3.86
CA TRP A 349 4.02 8.53 -4.83
C TRP A 349 3.94 7.00 -4.95
N ASP A 350 4.82 6.24 -4.29
CA ASP A 350 4.79 4.79 -4.35
C ASP A 350 3.98 4.23 -3.16
N GLY A 351 3.50 2.99 -3.31
CA GLY A 351 2.79 2.28 -2.27
C GLY A 351 3.15 0.81 -2.16
N VAL A 352 2.54 0.16 -1.17
CA VAL A 352 2.82 -1.23 -0.77
C VAL A 352 1.53 -1.91 -0.29
N PHE A 353 1.54 -3.24 -0.30
CA PHE A 353 0.62 -4.04 0.50
C PHE A 353 1.22 -4.38 1.86
N ILE A 354 0.39 -4.40 2.89
CA ILE A 354 0.68 -4.98 4.19
C ILE A 354 -0.49 -5.82 4.66
N HIS A 355 -0.22 -6.88 5.43
CA HIS A 355 -1.24 -7.69 6.06
C HIS A 355 -1.33 -7.37 7.55
N ILE A 356 -2.49 -6.91 7.99
CA ILE A 356 -2.77 -6.51 9.38
C ILE A 356 -3.46 -7.65 10.12
N ASN A 357 -2.89 -8.10 11.24
CA ASN A 357 -3.37 -9.26 11.99
C ASN A 357 -4.47 -8.95 13.00
N ARG A 358 -4.76 -7.67 13.24
CA ARG A 358 -5.74 -7.26 14.24
C ARG A 358 -6.44 -5.94 13.91
N PRO A 359 -7.65 -5.70 14.42
CA PRO A 359 -8.35 -4.45 14.19
C PRO A 359 -7.75 -3.30 15.01
N GLY A 360 -8.13 -2.07 14.67
CA GLY A 360 -7.81 -0.88 15.46
C GLY A 360 -6.36 -0.40 15.34
N VAL A 361 -5.65 -0.85 14.31
CA VAL A 361 -4.26 -0.45 14.05
C VAL A 361 -4.22 0.90 13.35
N ARG A 362 -3.28 1.73 13.76
CA ARG A 362 -2.92 2.97 13.06
C ARG A 362 -1.46 2.94 12.67
N ILE A 363 -1.17 3.41 11.47
CA ILE A 363 0.18 3.60 10.94
C ILE A 363 0.51 5.10 10.94
N TYR A 364 1.75 5.41 11.29
CA TYR A 364 2.24 6.76 11.50
C TYR A 364 3.45 6.99 10.60
N PHE A 365 3.26 7.82 9.57
CA PHE A 365 4.32 8.25 8.66
C PHE A 365 5.07 9.43 9.27
N PRO A 366 6.39 9.30 9.53
CA PRO A 366 7.18 10.37 10.12
C PRO A 366 7.34 11.49 9.10
N TYR A 367 7.23 12.74 9.55
CA TYR A 367 7.54 13.90 8.73
C TYR A 367 9.06 14.11 8.61
N SER A 368 9.82 13.06 8.33
CA SER A 368 11.27 13.09 8.16
C SER A 368 11.66 12.37 6.89
N GLU A 369 12.60 12.94 6.16
CA GLU A 369 13.10 12.35 4.93
C GLU A 369 14.20 11.35 5.27
N SER A 370 14.10 10.14 4.72
CA SER A 370 15.22 9.20 4.76
C SER A 370 16.34 9.73 3.86
N GLY A 371 17.58 9.73 4.36
CA GLY A 371 18.74 10.06 3.53
C GLY A 371 18.77 9.22 2.24
N THR A 372 19.18 9.82 1.12
CA THR A 372 19.36 9.09 -0.14
C THR A 372 20.35 7.95 0.06
N MET A 373 19.84 6.73 -0.02
CA MET A 373 20.65 5.57 -0.36
C MET A 373 19.83 4.73 -1.34
N ALA A 374 20.53 4.21 -2.34
CA ALA A 374 20.02 3.35 -3.40
C ALA A 374 19.04 2.29 -2.86
N PRO A 375 18.09 1.80 -3.68
CA PRO A 375 17.35 0.60 -3.33
C PRO A 375 18.38 -0.46 -2.94
N ARG A 376 18.51 -0.74 -1.65
CA ARG A 376 19.26 -1.92 -1.24
C ARG A 376 18.48 -3.06 -1.87
N GLN A 377 19.13 -3.72 -2.81
CA GLN A 377 18.78 -5.06 -3.22
C GLN A 377 18.39 -5.80 -1.95
N LEU A 378 17.12 -6.16 -1.89
CA LEU A 378 16.58 -6.83 -0.74
C LEU A 378 17.42 -8.05 -0.54
N ALA A 379 17.91 -8.23 0.69
CA ALA A 379 18.21 -9.57 1.11
C ALA A 379 16.95 -10.37 0.76
N GLU A 380 17.09 -11.33 -0.16
CA GLU A 380 16.16 -12.44 -0.23
C GLU A 380 16.04 -12.90 1.21
N GLN A 381 14.98 -12.50 1.90
CA GLN A 381 14.55 -13.26 3.05
C GLN A 381 13.98 -14.54 2.45
N VAL A 382 14.90 -15.42 2.04
CA VAL A 382 14.72 -16.84 2.26
C VAL A 382 14.22 -16.89 3.70
N PRO A 383 13.01 -17.41 3.96
CA PRO A 383 12.45 -17.41 5.31
C PRO A 383 13.35 -18.13 6.33
N TYR A 384 14.45 -18.75 5.90
CA TYR A 384 15.33 -19.47 6.77
C TYR A 384 16.78 -19.59 6.27
N LYS A 385 17.75 -19.46 7.19
CA LYS A 385 19.14 -19.87 6.97
C LYS A 385 19.25 -21.39 7.16
N PRO A 386 19.75 -22.17 6.17
CA PRO A 386 19.84 -23.63 6.27
C PRO A 386 20.47 -24.08 7.60
N SER A 387 19.81 -24.99 8.31
CA SER A 387 20.37 -25.72 9.45
C SER A 387 20.13 -27.21 9.25
N PRO A 388 20.86 -28.10 9.93
CA PRO A 388 20.65 -29.54 9.78
C PRO A 388 19.23 -30.01 10.15
N GLN A 389 18.45 -29.20 10.86
CA GLN A 389 17.11 -29.53 11.37
C GLN A 389 15.99 -28.79 10.63
N ALA A 390 16.32 -28.07 9.56
CA ALA A 390 15.37 -27.26 8.83
C ALA A 390 15.79 -27.09 7.38
N TRP A 391 14.85 -27.36 6.50
CA TRP A 391 15.03 -27.29 5.06
C TRP A 391 13.85 -26.56 4.45
N SER A 392 14.06 -25.97 3.28
CA SER A 392 12.98 -25.41 2.49
C SER A 392 13.27 -25.58 1.00
N VAL A 393 12.20 -25.68 0.24
CA VAL A 393 12.18 -25.63 -1.22
C VAL A 393 11.33 -24.45 -1.65
N GLN A 394 11.78 -23.77 -2.70
CA GLN A 394 11.07 -22.64 -3.27
C GLN A 394 10.25 -23.10 -4.47
N LEU A 395 9.00 -22.66 -4.54
CA LEU A 395 8.15 -22.80 -5.71
C LEU A 395 7.97 -21.43 -6.33
N SER A 396 8.04 -21.34 -7.66
CA SER A 396 7.75 -20.10 -8.37
C SER A 396 6.99 -20.37 -9.65
N VAL A 397 6.05 -19.46 -9.98
CA VAL A 397 5.31 -19.51 -11.22
C VAL A 397 5.55 -18.22 -12.01
N GLU A 398 5.84 -18.37 -13.30
CA GLU A 398 6.12 -17.27 -14.21
C GLU A 398 5.15 -17.30 -15.40
N THR A 399 4.64 -16.14 -15.81
CA THR A 399 3.92 -15.96 -17.07
C THR A 399 4.21 -14.57 -17.64
N ASN A 400 4.54 -14.48 -18.93
CA ASN A 400 4.75 -13.21 -19.64
C ASN A 400 5.71 -12.23 -18.93
N GLY A 401 6.80 -12.72 -18.35
CA GLY A 401 7.79 -11.91 -17.62
C GLY A 401 7.32 -11.39 -16.25
N ARG A 402 6.15 -11.84 -15.78
CA ARG A 402 5.67 -11.66 -14.40
C ARG A 402 5.91 -12.94 -13.63
N ILE A 403 6.33 -12.81 -12.38
CA ILE A 403 6.81 -13.91 -11.57
C ILE A 403 6.22 -13.76 -10.18
N ASP A 404 5.63 -14.85 -9.70
CA ASP A 404 5.44 -15.08 -8.29
C ASP A 404 6.49 -16.08 -7.80
N ASN A 405 7.43 -15.59 -7.01
CA ASN A 405 8.59 -16.31 -6.49
C ASN A 405 8.66 -16.25 -4.96
N GLY A 406 7.58 -15.82 -4.31
CA GLY A 406 7.54 -15.66 -2.86
C GLY A 406 7.34 -16.97 -2.09
N ASN A 407 7.29 -18.13 -2.77
CA ASN A 407 6.62 -19.30 -2.20
C ASN A 407 7.59 -20.36 -1.65
N PHE A 408 7.44 -20.75 -0.39
CA PHE A 408 8.29 -21.74 0.26
C PHE A 408 7.51 -22.79 1.05
N ALA A 409 7.86 -24.05 0.80
CA ALA A 409 7.47 -25.19 1.63
C ALA A 409 8.70 -25.69 2.38
N GLY A 410 8.54 -26.14 3.62
CA GLY A 410 9.68 -26.64 4.37
C GLY A 410 9.40 -26.99 5.80
N THR A 411 10.48 -27.14 6.56
CA THR A 411 10.42 -27.45 7.98
C THR A 411 11.31 -26.53 8.80
N ALA A 412 10.88 -26.22 10.03
CA ALA A 412 11.66 -25.43 10.98
C ALA A 412 11.43 -25.91 12.43
N PRO A 413 12.48 -25.86 13.29
CA PRO A 413 12.31 -26.01 14.74
C PRO A 413 11.34 -24.96 15.28
N GLY A 414 10.34 -25.41 16.04
CA GLY A 414 9.34 -24.52 16.65
C GLY A 414 8.15 -24.18 15.76
N ALA A 415 8.15 -24.62 14.50
CA ALA A 415 6.97 -24.53 13.65
C ALA A 415 5.89 -25.54 14.04
N ASN A 416 4.65 -25.26 13.67
CA ASN A 416 3.47 -26.09 13.83
C ASN A 416 2.96 -26.58 12.47
N SER A 417 2.17 -27.65 12.45
CA SER A 417 1.57 -28.14 11.21
C SER A 417 0.39 -27.29 10.72
N GLY A 418 -0.04 -26.30 11.50
CA GLY A 418 -1.08 -25.34 11.16
C GLY A 418 -0.56 -23.93 11.40
N LEU A 419 -1.43 -22.94 11.22
CA LEU A 419 -1.07 -21.52 11.20
C LEU A 419 -0.19 -21.10 12.38
N ASP A 420 1.00 -20.59 12.07
CA ASP A 420 1.92 -20.00 13.04
C ASP A 420 2.71 -18.79 12.48
N ASP A 421 3.76 -18.36 13.20
CA ASP A 421 4.59 -17.20 12.84
C ASP A 421 5.54 -17.46 11.65
N TYR A 422 5.57 -18.67 11.10
CA TYR A 422 6.31 -19.04 9.89
C TYR A 422 5.42 -19.09 8.64
N ASP A 423 4.10 -19.00 8.81
CA ASP A 423 3.11 -19.02 7.74
C ASP A 423 2.66 -17.61 7.37
N PHE A 424 3.10 -17.16 6.20
CA PHE A 424 2.82 -15.82 5.70
C PHE A 424 1.72 -15.87 4.65
N PHE A 425 0.77 -14.94 4.74
CA PHE A 425 -0.30 -14.81 3.76
C PHE A 425 0.27 -14.46 2.37
N GLU A 426 -0.38 -14.97 1.34
CA GLU A 426 -0.09 -14.64 -0.05
C GLU A 426 -0.56 -13.21 -0.36
N PRO A 427 0.32 -12.29 -0.82
CA PRO A 427 -0.07 -10.92 -1.13
C PRO A 427 -1.06 -10.87 -2.30
N PRO A 428 -2.02 -9.91 -2.30
CA PRO A 428 -2.96 -9.77 -3.40
C PRO A 428 -2.23 -9.50 -4.70
N GLN A 429 -2.49 -10.28 -5.73
CA GLN A 429 -1.75 -10.14 -6.99
C GLN A 429 -2.17 -8.90 -7.78
N ALA A 430 -1.21 -8.33 -8.52
CA ALA A 430 -1.54 -7.40 -9.59
C ALA A 430 -2.47 -8.11 -10.61
N PRO A 431 -3.40 -7.39 -11.26
CA PRO A 431 -4.22 -8.00 -12.31
C PRO A 431 -3.34 -8.66 -13.37
N GLU A 432 -3.67 -9.89 -13.77
CA GLU A 432 -2.92 -10.69 -14.76
C GLU A 432 -1.51 -11.15 -14.32
N ALA A 433 -1.13 -10.96 -13.05
CA ALA A 433 0.06 -11.61 -12.49
C ALA A 433 -0.26 -13.07 -12.14
N PRO A 434 0.73 -13.99 -12.27
CA PRO A 434 0.54 -15.37 -11.84
C PRO A 434 0.53 -15.42 -10.31
N CYS A 435 -0.05 -16.49 -9.75
CA CYS A 435 0.08 -16.78 -8.33
C CYS A 435 0.10 -18.28 -8.09
N LEU A 436 0.99 -18.67 -7.19
CA LEU A 436 1.09 -19.96 -6.57
C LEU A 436 1.02 -19.72 -5.07
N ALA A 437 0.24 -20.52 -4.36
CA ALA A 437 0.13 -20.42 -2.92
C ALA A 437 -0.10 -21.79 -2.29
N PHE A 438 0.15 -21.88 -0.99
CA PHE A 438 -0.15 -23.04 -0.16
C PHE A 438 -1.53 -22.92 0.48
N VAL A 439 -2.15 -24.08 0.68
CA VAL A 439 -3.34 -24.24 1.51
C VAL A 439 -2.95 -25.09 2.70
N LEU A 440 -3.02 -24.49 3.90
CA LEU A 440 -2.61 -25.15 5.14
C LEU A 440 -3.50 -26.38 5.44
N PRO A 441 -3.02 -27.34 6.26
CA PRO A 441 -3.75 -28.57 6.56
C PRO A 441 -5.16 -28.37 7.15
N GLU A 442 -5.34 -27.31 7.96
CA GLU A 442 -6.59 -26.99 8.67
C GLU A 442 -7.73 -26.52 7.75
N GLY A 443 -7.45 -26.18 6.48
CA GLY A 443 -8.46 -25.80 5.49
C GLY A 443 -8.30 -24.38 4.96
N ASP A 444 -9.41 -23.79 4.50
CA ASP A 444 -9.45 -22.53 3.74
C ASP A 444 -9.40 -21.30 4.67
N ASN A 445 -8.30 -21.15 5.40
CA ASN A 445 -7.98 -19.98 6.23
C ASN A 445 -7.33 -18.84 5.42
N GLY A 446 -7.39 -18.92 4.08
CA GLY A 446 -6.68 -18.04 3.17
C GLY A 446 -5.62 -18.78 2.36
N LEU A 447 -4.89 -18.01 1.55
CA LEU A 447 -3.77 -18.49 0.75
C LEU A 447 -2.49 -18.00 1.39
N PHE A 448 -1.47 -18.86 1.39
CA PHE A 448 -0.21 -18.61 2.07
C PHE A 448 0.95 -18.70 1.08
N ARG A 449 1.90 -17.78 1.17
CA ARG A 449 3.17 -17.88 0.45
C ARG A 449 4.14 -18.83 1.14
N THR A 450 3.99 -19.08 2.43
CA THR A 450 4.81 -20.06 3.14
C THR A 450 3.95 -21.05 3.90
N ASP A 451 4.41 -22.30 3.92
CA ASP A 451 3.85 -23.37 4.75
C ASP A 451 5.04 -24.15 5.34
N ILE A 452 5.42 -23.77 6.56
CA ILE A 452 6.59 -24.28 7.26
C ILE A 452 6.15 -25.09 8.46
N ARG A 453 6.62 -26.34 8.56
CA ARG A 453 6.11 -27.30 9.53
C ARG A 453 7.19 -27.87 10.45
N PRO A 454 6.85 -28.55 11.55
CA PRO A 454 7.83 -29.33 12.27
C PRO A 454 8.34 -30.48 11.39
N ALA A 455 9.61 -30.82 11.53
CA ALA A 455 10.18 -31.95 10.80
C ALA A 455 9.53 -33.27 11.22
N THR A 456 9.10 -34.06 10.23
CA THR A 456 8.55 -35.41 10.44
C THR A 456 9.58 -36.46 10.03
N PRO A 457 9.58 -37.66 10.65
CA PRO A 457 10.52 -38.72 10.26
C PRO A 457 10.28 -39.26 8.84
N ASP A 458 9.01 -39.34 8.43
CA ASP A 458 8.63 -40.02 7.19
C ASP A 458 8.47 -39.05 5.99
N GLY A 459 8.14 -37.78 6.23
CA GLY A 459 7.77 -36.81 5.19
C GLY A 459 6.42 -36.13 5.42
N ASP A 460 6.06 -35.20 4.54
CA ASP A 460 4.78 -34.47 4.58
C ASP A 460 4.31 -34.02 3.17
N ILE A 461 3.08 -33.50 3.10
CA ILE A 461 2.39 -33.06 1.88
C ILE A 461 1.94 -31.60 2.00
N TRP A 462 2.37 -30.79 1.05
CA TRP A 462 1.98 -29.39 0.87
C TRP A 462 0.96 -29.28 -0.26
N ARG A 463 -0.20 -28.68 0.02
CA ARG A 463 -1.26 -28.48 -0.99
C ARG A 463 -1.03 -27.15 -1.68
N LEU A 464 -1.05 -27.17 -3.00
CA LEU A 464 -0.80 -26.01 -3.86
C LEU A 464 -2.09 -25.53 -4.50
N LYS A 465 -2.27 -24.21 -4.55
CA LYS A 465 -3.23 -23.53 -5.40
C LYS A 465 -2.46 -22.70 -6.42
N ILE A 466 -2.85 -22.78 -7.69
CA ILE A 466 -2.19 -22.08 -8.78
C ILE A 466 -3.26 -21.34 -9.57
N LEU A 467 -3.17 -20.01 -9.66
CA LEU A 467 -4.16 -19.25 -10.41
C LEU A 467 -4.10 -19.62 -11.91
N PRO A 468 -5.27 -19.70 -12.58
CA PRO A 468 -5.33 -19.97 -14.02
C PRO A 468 -4.53 -18.96 -14.84
N GLY A 469 -3.95 -19.41 -15.94
CA GLY A 469 -3.21 -18.54 -16.85
C GLY A 469 -2.60 -19.33 -18.00
N SER A 470 -2.25 -18.63 -19.08
CA SER A 470 -1.62 -19.23 -20.25
C SER A 470 -0.09 -19.17 -20.17
N GLY A 471 0.60 -20.17 -20.72
CA GLY A 471 2.06 -20.14 -20.90
C GLY A 471 2.81 -20.05 -19.55
N ARG A 472 2.28 -20.70 -18.52
CA ARG A 472 2.85 -20.67 -17.17
C ARG A 472 4.04 -21.62 -17.09
N ILE A 473 5.11 -21.17 -16.43
CA ILE A 473 6.28 -21.99 -16.11
C ILE A 473 6.35 -22.14 -14.58
N LEU A 474 6.30 -23.37 -14.09
CA LEU A 474 6.56 -23.68 -12.68
C LEU A 474 8.02 -24.07 -12.50
N LYS A 475 8.67 -23.49 -11.50
CA LYS A 475 10.01 -23.88 -11.07
C LYS A 475 9.96 -24.35 -9.63
N VAL A 476 10.67 -25.45 -9.34
CA VAL A 476 10.91 -25.93 -7.98
C VAL A 476 12.41 -25.91 -7.76
N ALA A 477 12.86 -25.16 -6.75
CA ALA A 477 14.26 -24.95 -6.46
C ALA A 477 14.60 -25.27 -5.00
N GLY A 478 15.87 -25.59 -4.73
CA GLY A 478 16.31 -25.93 -3.38
C GLY A 478 16.14 -27.42 -3.04
N MET A 479 15.94 -28.29 -4.03
CA MET A 479 15.81 -29.73 -3.80
C MET A 479 17.06 -30.34 -3.15
N LYS A 480 18.23 -29.73 -3.34
CA LYS A 480 19.47 -30.10 -2.65
C LYS A 480 19.46 -29.87 -1.13
N ASN A 481 18.50 -29.09 -0.62
CA ASN A 481 18.43 -28.70 0.79
C ASN A 481 17.60 -29.68 1.62
N ILE A 482 16.83 -30.58 0.99
CA ILE A 482 16.02 -31.57 1.73
C ILE A 482 16.94 -32.64 2.37
N PRO A 483 16.47 -33.39 3.39
CA PRO A 483 17.23 -34.47 4.00
C PRO A 483 17.69 -35.52 2.99
N GLN A 484 18.89 -36.07 3.16
CA GLN A 484 19.53 -36.97 2.19
C GLN A 484 18.78 -38.29 1.95
N ASP A 485 17.98 -38.71 2.92
CA ASP A 485 17.14 -39.92 2.88
C ASP A 485 15.73 -39.67 2.34
N MET A 486 15.42 -38.43 1.94
CA MET A 486 14.13 -38.04 1.39
C MET A 486 14.23 -37.70 -0.12
N SER A 487 13.08 -37.75 -0.78
CA SER A 487 12.88 -37.35 -2.16
C SER A 487 11.57 -36.58 -2.30
N GLY A 488 11.35 -35.95 -3.46
CA GLY A 488 10.11 -35.23 -3.73
C GLY A 488 9.28 -35.81 -4.87
N LEU A 489 7.95 -35.67 -4.76
CA LEU A 489 6.99 -35.84 -5.85
C LEU A 489 6.16 -34.57 -5.98
N LEU A 490 5.93 -34.12 -7.21
CA LEU A 490 4.95 -33.09 -7.52
C LEU A 490 3.81 -33.72 -8.30
N GLU A 491 2.62 -33.63 -7.72
CA GLU A 491 1.38 -34.08 -8.34
C GLU A 491 0.55 -32.86 -8.75
N LEU A 492 0.05 -32.85 -9.97
CA LEU A 492 -0.74 -31.74 -10.51
C LEU A 492 -2.20 -32.15 -10.69
N SER A 493 -3.10 -31.15 -10.69
CA SER A 493 -4.55 -31.36 -10.80
C SER A 493 -5.00 -32.03 -12.11
N ASP A 494 -4.13 -32.14 -13.10
CA ASP A 494 -4.41 -32.83 -14.36
C ASP A 494 -3.94 -34.30 -14.38
N GLY A 495 -3.48 -34.82 -13.24
CA GLY A 495 -3.01 -36.19 -13.06
C GLY A 495 -1.51 -36.38 -13.31
N SER A 496 -0.79 -35.33 -13.72
CA SER A 496 0.66 -35.42 -13.93
C SER A 496 1.38 -35.66 -12.60
N ILE A 497 2.31 -36.61 -12.58
CA ILE A 497 3.19 -36.91 -11.45
C ILE A 497 4.63 -36.72 -11.90
N ILE A 498 5.40 -35.93 -11.15
CA ILE A 498 6.76 -35.54 -11.50
C ILE A 498 7.68 -35.85 -10.33
N GLN A 499 8.69 -36.68 -10.57
CA GLN A 499 9.72 -36.95 -9.56
C GLN A 499 10.70 -35.78 -9.44
N LEU A 500 10.89 -35.30 -8.21
CA LEU A 500 11.78 -34.19 -7.89
C LEU A 500 13.07 -34.75 -7.27
N LYS A 501 14.04 -35.08 -8.13
CA LYS A 501 15.40 -35.49 -7.69
C LYS A 501 16.39 -34.33 -7.68
N GLN A 502 16.04 -33.23 -8.35
CA GLN A 502 16.83 -32.02 -8.50
C GLN A 502 15.87 -30.85 -8.78
N ASP A 503 16.41 -29.63 -8.84
CA ASP A 503 15.65 -28.47 -9.23
C ASP A 503 15.08 -28.65 -10.65
N ILE A 504 13.83 -28.24 -10.86
CA ILE A 504 13.10 -28.42 -12.14
C ILE A 504 12.48 -27.11 -12.63
N SER A 505 12.21 -27.06 -13.93
CA SER A 505 11.41 -26.04 -14.58
C SER A 505 10.50 -26.73 -15.60
N ILE A 506 9.19 -26.57 -15.46
CA ILE A 506 8.19 -27.24 -16.29
C ILE A 506 7.16 -26.25 -16.82
N ASN A 507 6.64 -26.50 -18.02
CA ASN A 507 5.48 -25.78 -18.52
C ASN A 507 4.23 -26.36 -17.84
N LEU A 508 3.41 -25.49 -17.25
CA LEU A 508 2.13 -25.87 -16.68
C LEU A 508 1.03 -25.74 -17.74
N PRO A 509 0.30 -26.82 -18.07
CA PRO A 509 -0.91 -26.73 -18.88
C PRO A 509 -1.93 -25.77 -18.27
N ASP A 510 -2.66 -25.02 -19.08
CA ASP A 510 -3.59 -23.96 -18.64
C ASP A 510 -4.68 -24.46 -17.67
N ASN A 511 -5.06 -25.74 -17.77
CA ASN A 511 -6.05 -26.37 -16.90
C ASN A 511 -5.51 -26.81 -15.53
N VAL A 512 -4.19 -26.75 -15.30
CA VAL A 512 -3.60 -27.05 -14.00
C VAL A 512 -3.81 -25.88 -13.05
N THR A 513 -4.58 -26.08 -11.98
CA THR A 513 -4.96 -25.01 -11.04
C THR A 513 -4.71 -25.36 -9.58
N SER A 514 -4.25 -26.59 -9.33
CA SER A 514 -3.81 -27.04 -8.01
C SER A 514 -2.80 -28.17 -8.16
N GLY A 515 -2.19 -28.54 -7.04
CA GLY A 515 -1.26 -29.65 -6.97
C GLY A 515 -0.94 -30.03 -5.54
N ARG A 516 -0.08 -31.02 -5.39
CA ARG A 516 0.49 -31.44 -4.11
C ARG A 516 1.98 -31.61 -4.28
N LEU A 517 2.75 -30.99 -3.41
CA LEU A 517 4.17 -31.28 -3.25
C LEU A 517 4.31 -32.26 -2.09
N LEU A 518 4.87 -33.42 -2.35
CA LEU A 518 5.18 -34.43 -1.35
C LEU A 518 6.71 -34.46 -1.19
N ILE A 519 7.20 -34.33 0.04
CA ILE A 519 8.63 -34.55 0.35
C ILE A 519 8.69 -35.58 1.47
N GLY A 520 9.42 -36.67 1.27
CA GLY A 520 9.51 -37.74 2.27
C GLY A 520 10.39 -38.91 1.85
N THR A 521 10.45 -39.91 2.72
CA THR A 521 11.16 -41.17 2.47
C THR A 521 10.51 -41.96 1.33
N GLU A 522 11.24 -42.87 0.68
CA GLU A 522 10.68 -43.71 -0.38
C GLU A 522 9.43 -44.48 0.06
N LYS A 523 9.42 -44.99 1.30
CA LYS A 523 8.27 -45.70 1.88
C LYS A 523 7.05 -44.78 1.99
N PHE A 524 7.24 -43.54 2.44
CA PHE A 524 6.16 -42.56 2.54
C PHE A 524 5.57 -42.26 1.16
N LEU A 525 6.42 -41.94 0.19
CA LEU A 525 6.00 -41.59 -1.17
C LEU A 525 5.26 -42.75 -1.86
N ALA A 526 5.77 -43.97 -1.76
CA ALA A 526 5.11 -45.16 -2.32
C ALA A 526 3.73 -45.43 -1.69
N GLY A 527 3.56 -45.09 -0.41
CA GLY A 527 2.27 -45.16 0.28
C GLY A 527 1.26 -44.14 -0.26
N GLN A 528 1.72 -42.96 -0.67
CA GLN A 528 0.89 -41.90 -1.23
C GLN A 528 0.57 -42.12 -2.71
N GLU A 529 1.51 -42.61 -3.53
CA GLU A 529 1.25 -42.96 -4.94
C GLU A 529 0.09 -43.96 -5.08
N ARG A 530 -0.08 -44.89 -4.13
CA ARG A 530 -1.20 -45.84 -4.10
C ARG A 530 -2.57 -45.18 -3.87
N GLN A 531 -2.61 -44.00 -3.26
CA GLN A 531 -3.84 -43.20 -3.08
C GLN A 531 -4.13 -42.25 -4.26
N VAL A 532 -3.21 -42.16 -5.24
CA VAL A 532 -3.30 -41.26 -6.40
C VAL A 532 -3.89 -41.96 -7.63
N LEU A 533 -4.02 -43.29 -7.58
CA LEU A 533 -4.86 -43.99 -8.54
C LEU A 533 -6.26 -43.37 -8.50
N PRO A 534 -6.82 -42.98 -9.65
CA PRO A 534 -8.16 -42.42 -9.67
C PRO A 534 -9.11 -43.41 -9.01
N SER A 535 -10.01 -42.95 -8.14
CA SER A 535 -10.96 -43.85 -7.48
C SER A 535 -12.12 -44.25 -8.40
N THR A 536 -12.31 -43.52 -9.50
CA THR A 536 -13.38 -43.71 -10.47
C THR A 536 -12.86 -43.64 -11.90
N TYR A 537 -13.54 -44.35 -12.79
CA TYR A 537 -13.38 -44.11 -14.22
C TYR A 537 -13.90 -42.72 -14.58
N THR A 538 -13.14 -41.95 -15.35
CA THR A 538 -13.52 -40.59 -15.77
C THR A 538 -13.05 -40.34 -17.19
N LEU A 539 -13.92 -39.86 -18.07
CA LEU A 539 -13.52 -39.27 -19.35
C LEU A 539 -13.50 -37.74 -19.18
N PHE A 540 -12.44 -37.06 -19.59
CA PHE A 540 -12.35 -35.60 -19.50
C PHE A 540 -12.78 -34.94 -20.82
N GLN A 541 -13.16 -33.66 -20.75
CA GLN A 541 -13.41 -32.86 -21.96
C GLN A 541 -12.10 -32.71 -22.75
N ASN A 542 -12.15 -32.90 -24.07
CA ASN A 542 -10.99 -32.73 -24.94
C ASN A 542 -10.49 -31.27 -24.93
N TYR A 543 -9.18 -31.07 -25.06
CA TYR A 543 -8.58 -29.74 -25.11
C TYR A 543 -7.53 -29.64 -26.23
N PRO A 544 -7.56 -28.58 -27.06
CA PRO A 544 -8.58 -27.52 -27.10
C PRO A 544 -9.95 -28.04 -27.58
N ASN A 545 -11.03 -27.31 -27.30
CA ASN A 545 -12.37 -27.50 -27.87
C ASN A 545 -13.09 -26.13 -27.94
N PRO A 546 -13.30 -25.53 -29.12
CA PRO A 546 -13.07 -26.10 -30.46
C PRO A 546 -11.59 -26.32 -30.78
N PHE A 547 -11.26 -27.22 -31.71
CA PHE A 547 -9.88 -27.57 -32.07
C PHE A 547 -9.61 -27.49 -33.58
N ASN A 548 -8.35 -27.28 -33.97
CA ASN A 548 -7.89 -27.26 -35.37
C ASN A 548 -6.40 -27.61 -35.50
N PRO A 549 -6.00 -28.68 -36.25
CA PRO A 549 -6.76 -29.89 -36.53
C PRO A 549 -6.63 -30.92 -35.39
N ALA A 550 -5.87 -30.63 -34.32
CA ALA A 550 -5.56 -31.60 -33.27
C ALA A 550 -6.14 -31.25 -31.90
N THR A 551 -6.49 -32.28 -31.12
CA THR A 551 -6.97 -32.15 -29.73
C THR A 551 -6.52 -33.33 -28.89
N THR A 552 -6.35 -33.12 -27.59
CA THR A 552 -5.99 -34.18 -26.63
C THR A 552 -7.20 -34.58 -25.79
N ILE A 553 -7.42 -35.89 -25.69
CA ILE A 553 -8.47 -36.51 -24.88
C ILE A 553 -7.79 -37.18 -23.69
N LYS A 554 -8.16 -36.77 -22.47
CA LYS A 554 -7.68 -37.37 -21.23
C LYS A 554 -8.73 -38.29 -20.61
N PHE A 555 -8.32 -39.35 -19.92
CA PHE A 555 -9.20 -40.23 -19.14
C PHE A 555 -8.47 -40.85 -17.95
N ALA A 556 -9.24 -41.38 -16.98
CA ALA A 556 -8.74 -41.96 -15.74
C ALA A 556 -9.26 -43.40 -15.58
N LEU A 557 -8.39 -44.32 -15.12
CA LEU A 557 -8.69 -45.73 -14.88
C LEU A 557 -8.36 -46.12 -13.44
N PRO A 558 -9.33 -46.52 -12.61
CA PRO A 558 -9.10 -46.90 -11.21
C PRO A 558 -8.38 -48.25 -11.03
N GLN A 559 -8.39 -49.07 -12.07
CA GLN A 559 -7.75 -50.38 -12.11
C GLN A 559 -7.30 -50.68 -13.55
N ASN A 560 -6.38 -51.62 -13.70
CA ASN A 560 -5.92 -52.07 -15.02
C ASN A 560 -7.10 -52.60 -15.85
N GLY A 561 -7.07 -52.39 -17.16
CA GLY A 561 -8.06 -53.01 -18.05
C GLY A 561 -7.95 -52.59 -19.50
N MET A 562 -8.68 -53.31 -20.35
CA MET A 562 -8.82 -53.00 -21.77
C MET A 562 -9.56 -51.68 -21.99
N VAL A 563 -8.93 -50.75 -22.70
CA VAL A 563 -9.48 -49.44 -23.02
C VAL A 563 -9.68 -49.31 -24.52
N ASN A 564 -10.87 -48.88 -24.91
CA ASN A 564 -11.23 -48.58 -26.29
C ASN A 564 -11.73 -47.12 -26.38
N LEU A 565 -10.99 -46.29 -27.12
CA LEU A 565 -11.32 -44.89 -27.37
C LEU A 565 -11.61 -44.68 -28.85
N GLU A 566 -12.84 -44.29 -29.18
CA GLU A 566 -13.33 -44.19 -30.56
C GLU A 566 -13.97 -42.82 -30.84
N ILE A 567 -13.78 -42.32 -32.05
CA ILE A 567 -14.37 -41.09 -32.57
C ILE A 567 -15.55 -41.41 -33.48
N TYR A 568 -16.62 -40.63 -33.37
CA TYR A 568 -17.87 -40.74 -34.11
C TYR A 568 -18.29 -39.40 -34.69
N ASN A 569 -18.92 -39.43 -35.87
CA ASN A 569 -19.58 -38.25 -36.45
C ASN A 569 -21.02 -38.09 -35.94
N VAL A 570 -21.71 -37.04 -36.38
CA VAL A 570 -23.12 -36.77 -36.01
C VAL A 570 -24.12 -37.84 -36.44
N LEU A 571 -23.77 -38.66 -37.43
CA LEU A 571 -24.59 -39.79 -37.89
C LEU A 571 -24.35 -41.07 -37.07
N GLY A 572 -23.46 -41.02 -36.06
CA GLY A 572 -23.06 -42.18 -35.28
C GLY A 572 -22.12 -43.14 -36.01
N GLN A 573 -21.56 -42.73 -37.15
CA GLN A 573 -20.58 -43.53 -37.88
C GLN A 573 -19.21 -43.38 -37.21
N LYS A 574 -18.51 -44.50 -37.04
CA LYS A 574 -17.15 -44.50 -36.49
C LYS A 574 -16.20 -43.87 -37.49
N VAL A 575 -15.52 -42.81 -37.06
CA VAL A 575 -14.52 -42.06 -37.82
C VAL A 575 -13.15 -42.69 -37.65
N ARG A 576 -12.74 -42.97 -36.41
CA ARG A 576 -11.42 -43.53 -36.08
C ARG A 576 -11.42 -44.18 -34.70
N THR A 577 -10.67 -45.26 -34.55
CA THR A 577 -10.27 -45.79 -33.22
C THR A 577 -8.91 -45.17 -32.88
N LEU A 578 -8.82 -44.49 -31.74
CA LEU A 578 -7.59 -43.82 -31.28
C LEU A 578 -6.75 -44.69 -30.37
N LEU A 579 -7.40 -45.59 -29.63
CA LEU A 579 -6.78 -46.47 -28.66
C LEU A 579 -7.62 -47.75 -28.52
N ASP A 580 -6.95 -48.90 -28.52
CA ASP A 580 -7.58 -50.21 -28.29
C ASP A 580 -6.55 -51.18 -27.67
N GLU A 581 -6.20 -50.95 -26.40
CA GLU A 581 -5.17 -51.72 -25.70
C GLU A 581 -5.44 -51.85 -24.20
N GLU A 582 -4.73 -52.76 -23.54
CA GLU A 582 -4.76 -52.94 -22.10
C GLU A 582 -3.84 -51.92 -21.42
N LEU A 583 -4.42 -51.08 -20.56
CA LEU A 583 -3.69 -50.03 -19.85
C LEU A 583 -3.68 -50.28 -18.34
N PRO A 584 -2.58 -49.90 -17.65
CA PRO A 584 -2.54 -49.94 -16.19
C PRO A 584 -3.47 -48.88 -15.58
N ALA A 585 -3.83 -49.07 -14.30
CA ALA A 585 -4.52 -48.08 -13.50
C ALA A 585 -3.73 -46.76 -13.51
N GLY A 586 -4.43 -45.63 -13.65
CA GLY A 586 -3.81 -44.30 -13.73
C GLY A 586 -4.56 -43.33 -14.64
N PHE A 587 -3.96 -42.16 -14.85
CA PHE A 587 -4.44 -41.15 -15.78
C PHE A 587 -3.72 -41.30 -17.13
N HIS A 588 -4.46 -41.15 -18.22
CA HIS A 588 -4.01 -41.40 -19.58
C HIS A 588 -4.45 -40.28 -20.52
N SER A 589 -3.71 -40.08 -21.62
CA SER A 589 -4.02 -39.07 -22.63
C SER A 589 -3.72 -39.56 -24.05
N VAL A 590 -4.63 -39.29 -24.98
CA VAL A 590 -4.51 -39.66 -26.40
C VAL A 590 -4.85 -38.47 -27.29
N THR A 591 -4.06 -38.23 -28.33
CA THR A 591 -4.26 -37.12 -29.26
C THR A 591 -4.97 -37.58 -30.52
N TRP A 592 -6.00 -36.85 -30.95
CA TRP A 592 -6.59 -36.97 -32.27
C TRP A 592 -6.07 -35.84 -33.16
N ASP A 593 -5.60 -36.17 -34.35
CA ASP A 593 -5.02 -35.28 -35.37
C ASP A 593 -6.06 -34.75 -36.38
N GLY A 594 -7.35 -35.00 -36.14
CA GLY A 594 -8.43 -34.61 -37.05
C GLY A 594 -8.52 -35.47 -38.30
N ARG A 595 -7.87 -36.63 -38.37
CA ARG A 595 -7.96 -37.57 -39.51
C ARG A 595 -8.83 -38.78 -39.19
N ASP A 596 -9.50 -39.30 -40.21
CA ASP A 596 -10.28 -40.55 -40.13
C ASP A 596 -9.38 -41.81 -40.20
N GLY A 597 -9.99 -42.99 -40.13
CA GLY A 597 -9.30 -44.28 -40.20
C GLY A 597 -8.60 -44.57 -41.54
N SER A 598 -8.88 -43.81 -42.60
CA SER A 598 -8.19 -43.90 -43.89
C SER A 598 -7.03 -42.90 -44.03
N GLY A 599 -6.81 -42.06 -43.03
CA GLY A 599 -5.79 -41.02 -43.01
C GLY A 599 -6.21 -39.72 -43.70
N GLN A 600 -7.47 -39.61 -44.14
CA GLN A 600 -8.04 -38.39 -44.73
C GLN A 600 -8.47 -37.42 -43.63
N GLU A 601 -8.43 -36.12 -43.94
CA GLU A 601 -8.91 -35.08 -43.02
C GLU A 601 -10.42 -35.22 -42.77
N ALA A 602 -10.82 -35.23 -41.51
CA ALA A 602 -12.21 -35.17 -41.12
C ALA A 602 -12.77 -33.76 -41.42
N ALA A 603 -14.04 -33.67 -41.77
CA ALA A 603 -14.70 -32.41 -42.08
C ALA A 603 -14.85 -31.51 -40.84
N THR A 604 -14.89 -30.19 -41.02
CA THR A 604 -15.31 -29.25 -39.96
C THR A 604 -16.68 -29.63 -39.43
N GLY A 605 -16.85 -29.67 -38.11
CA GLY A 605 -18.14 -30.01 -37.53
C GLY A 605 -18.08 -30.63 -36.14
N VAL A 606 -19.24 -31.10 -35.69
CA VAL A 606 -19.40 -31.74 -34.39
C VAL A 606 -19.03 -33.22 -34.49
N TYR A 607 -18.23 -33.68 -33.53
CA TYR A 607 -17.88 -35.08 -33.35
C TYR A 607 -18.15 -35.50 -31.90
N PHE A 608 -18.19 -36.80 -31.69
CA PHE A 608 -18.28 -37.42 -30.38
C PHE A 608 -17.12 -38.37 -30.20
N TYR A 609 -16.62 -38.48 -28.98
CA TYR A 609 -15.65 -39.51 -28.61
C TYR A 609 -16.20 -40.33 -27.47
N ARG A 610 -15.96 -41.64 -27.52
CA ARG A 610 -16.45 -42.62 -26.58
C ARG A 610 -15.29 -43.37 -25.97
N LEU A 611 -15.22 -43.36 -24.64
CA LEU A 611 -14.33 -44.24 -23.88
C LEU A 611 -15.12 -45.45 -23.40
N LYS A 612 -14.58 -46.64 -23.61
CA LYS A 612 -15.03 -47.88 -22.99
C LYS A 612 -13.88 -48.51 -22.22
N ALA A 613 -14.08 -48.77 -20.93
CA ALA A 613 -13.12 -49.46 -20.07
C ALA A 613 -13.88 -50.41 -19.13
N GLY A 614 -13.86 -51.72 -19.43
CA GLY A 614 -14.74 -52.69 -18.78
C GLY A 614 -16.22 -52.34 -18.99
N ASP A 615 -16.95 -52.16 -17.88
CA ASP A 615 -18.36 -51.74 -17.87
C ASP A 615 -18.56 -50.23 -18.00
N PHE A 616 -17.51 -49.43 -17.76
CA PHE A 616 -17.58 -47.99 -17.88
C PHE A 616 -17.69 -47.57 -19.34
N ARG A 617 -18.66 -46.69 -19.63
CA ARG A 617 -18.87 -46.08 -20.94
C ARG A 617 -19.25 -44.61 -20.75
N GLU A 618 -18.45 -43.71 -21.30
CA GLU A 618 -18.77 -42.29 -21.33
C GLU A 618 -18.55 -41.72 -22.73
N ILE A 619 -19.40 -40.77 -23.13
CA ILE A 619 -19.35 -40.09 -24.42
C ILE A 619 -19.28 -38.59 -24.16
N LYS A 620 -18.41 -37.89 -24.89
CA LYS A 620 -18.34 -36.43 -24.88
C LYS A 620 -18.31 -35.88 -26.29
N LYS A 621 -18.74 -34.62 -26.42
CA LYS A 621 -18.87 -33.88 -27.68
C LYS A 621 -17.64 -32.98 -27.89
N MET A 622 -17.16 -32.88 -29.12
CA MET A 622 -16.10 -31.97 -29.54
C MET A 622 -16.47 -31.25 -30.84
N LEU A 623 -15.92 -30.05 -31.05
CA LEU A 623 -16.11 -29.23 -32.24
C LEU A 623 -14.78 -29.04 -32.97
N MET A 624 -14.70 -29.52 -34.21
CA MET A 624 -13.56 -29.29 -35.10
C MET A 624 -13.80 -28.04 -35.92
N LEU A 625 -12.83 -27.13 -35.92
CA LEU A 625 -12.74 -25.98 -36.81
C LEU A 625 -11.60 -26.23 -37.81
N LYS A 626 -11.75 -25.67 -39.02
CA LYS A 626 -10.71 -25.71 -40.04
C LYS A 626 -10.13 -24.32 -40.22
#